data_AF-A0A199NYJ3-F1
#
_entry.id   AF-A0A199NYJ3-F1
#
_cell.length_a   1.000
_cell.length_b   1.000
_cell.length_c   1.000
_cell.angle_alpha   90.00
_cell.angle_beta   90.00
_cell.angle_gamma   90.00
#
_symmetry.space_group_name_H-M   'P 1'
#
loop_
_entity.id
_entity.type
_entity.pdbx_description
1 polymer ?
#
loop_
_entity_poly.entity_id
_entity_poly.type
_entity_poly.pdbx_seq_one_letter_code
_entity_poly.pdbx_strand_id
1 'polypeptide(L)' 'MKLMAQASHEQISFILTEDASTLQKYCDRLRHSGLIQTRTITLKEAFDANAFNADGQRGFGFIDSDESDT' A
#
# COMPACT_ATOMS: atom_id res chain seq x y z
N MET A 1 8.43 -12.09 -12.51
CA MET A 1 8.15 -11.44 -11.21
C MET A 1 8.26 -12.49 -10.11
N LYS A 2 9.41 -12.59 -9.42
CA LYS A 2 9.63 -13.60 -8.35
C LYS A 2 9.06 -13.15 -6.99
N LEU A 3 9.03 -11.84 -6.75
CA LEU A 3 8.68 -11.26 -5.46
C LEU A 3 7.21 -11.49 -5.08
N MET A 4 6.28 -11.33 -6.03
CA MET A 4 4.84 -11.61 -5.82
C MET A 4 4.55 -13.10 -5.60
N ALA A 5 5.24 -13.96 -6.35
CA ALA A 5 5.11 -15.41 -6.20
C ALA A 5 5.60 -15.84 -4.81
N GLN A 6 6.74 -15.31 -4.37
CA GLN A 6 7.27 -15.57 -3.04
C GLN A 6 6.34 -15.03 -1.94
N ALA A 7 5.84 -13.80 -2.09
CA ALA A 7 4.91 -13.21 -1.14
C ALA A 7 3.61 -14.02 -1.00
N SER A 8 3.10 -14.55 -2.12
CA SER A 8 1.94 -15.45 -2.09
C SER A 8 2.27 -16.78 -1.39
N HIS A 9 3.41 -17.38 -1.71
CA HIS A 9 3.85 -18.66 -1.13
C HIS A 9 4.11 -18.57 0.37
N GLU A 10 4.72 -17.48 0.84
CA GLU A 10 5.02 -17.23 2.25
C GLU A 10 3.86 -16.57 3.00
N GLN A 11 2.70 -16.38 2.36
CA GLN A 11 1.54 -15.70 2.92
C GLN A 11 1.82 -14.29 3.47
N ILE A 12 2.74 -13.57 2.82
CA ILE A 12 3.04 -12.18 3.14
C ILE A 12 1.83 -11.33 2.77
N SER A 13 1.22 -10.70 3.78
CA SER A 13 0.01 -9.91 3.61
C SER A 13 0.27 -8.53 3.02
N PHE A 14 1.42 -7.92 3.34
CA PHE A 14 1.74 -6.55 2.96
C PHE A 14 3.17 -6.42 2.43
N ILE A 15 3.33 -5.68 1.34
CA ILE A 15 4.64 -5.24 0.83
C ILE A 15 4.68 -3.72 0.90
N LEU A 16 5.65 -3.19 1.64
CA LEU A 16 5.96 -1.76 1.64
C LEU A 16 6.85 -1.45 0.44
N THR A 17 6.51 -0.41 -0.32
CA THR A 17 7.27 -0.05 -1.53
C THR A 17 7.22 1.44 -1.84
N GLU A 18 8.23 1.96 -2.51
CA GLU A 18 8.20 3.29 -3.13
C GLU A 18 7.76 3.22 -4.61
N ASP A 19 7.74 2.01 -5.19
CA ASP A 19 7.34 1.78 -6.58
C ASP A 19 5.82 1.61 -6.71
N ALA A 20 5.15 2.76 -6.79
CA ALA A 20 3.73 2.86 -7.15
C ALA A 20 3.46 2.54 -8.63
N SER A 21 4.49 2.53 -9.48
CA SER A 21 4.31 2.53 -10.94
C SER A 21 4.14 1.12 -11.50
N THR A 22 4.85 0.16 -10.93
CA THR A 22 4.97 -1.20 -11.47
C THR A 22 4.53 -2.23 -10.44
N LEU A 23 5.20 -2.33 -9.29
CA LEU A 23 4.89 -3.34 -8.28
C LEU A 23 3.44 -3.24 -7.78
N GLN A 24 2.99 -2.04 -7.42
CA GLN A 24 1.61 -1.81 -6.98
C GLN A 24 0.58 -2.28 -8.00
N LYS A 25 0.71 -1.85 -9.27
CA LYS A 25 -0.25 -2.19 -10.33
C LYS A 25 -0.35 -3.70 -10.57
N TYR A 26 0.78 -4.40 -10.58
CA TYR A 26 0.77 -5.85 -10.76
C TYR A 26 0.18 -6.57 -9.53
N CYS A 27 0.48 -6.13 -8.31
CA CYS A 27 -0.10 -6.70 -7.09
C CYS A 27 -1.61 -6.50 -7.07
N ASP A 28 -2.08 -5.28 -7.35
CA ASP A 28 -3.51 -4.97 -7.40
C ASP A 28 -4.22 -5.79 -8.48
N ARG A 29 -3.64 -5.92 -9.68
CA ARG A 29 -4.22 -6.74 -10.75
C ARG A 29 -4.33 -8.22 -10.36
N LEU A 30 -3.28 -8.79 -9.79
CA LEU A 30 -3.27 -10.20 -9.37
C LEU A 30 -4.20 -10.45 -8.17
N ARG A 31 -4.31 -9.48 -7.26
CA ARG A 31 -5.27 -9.51 -6.15
C ARG A 31 -6.70 -9.44 -6.64
N HIS A 32 -6.99 -8.58 -7.62
CA HIS A 32 -8.31 -8.46 -8.23
C HIS A 32 -8.74 -9.75 -8.96
N SER A 33 -7.78 -10.49 -9.52
CA SER A 33 -8.03 -11.83 -10.10
C SER A 33 -8.05 -12.97 -9.07
N GLY A 34 -7.88 -12.68 -7.77
CA GLY A 34 -7.88 -13.68 -6.71
C GLY A 34 -6.64 -14.58 -6.67
N LEU A 35 -5.58 -14.25 -7.39
CA LEU A 35 -4.36 -15.08 -7.49
C LEU A 35 -3.42 -14.90 -6.29
N ILE A 36 -3.47 -13.73 -5.65
CA ILE A 36 -2.72 -13.42 -4.44
C ILE A 36 -3.61 -12.63 -3.49
N GLN A 37 -3.29 -12.64 -2.20
CA GLN A 37 -3.93 -11.79 -1.18
C GLN A 37 -3.05 -10.60 -0.77
N THR A 38 -1.77 -10.62 -1.14
CA THR A 38 -0.79 -9.59 -0.82
C THR A 38 -1.24 -8.22 -1.30
N ARG A 39 -1.14 -7.22 -0.42
CA ARG A 39 -1.39 -5.80 -0.70
C ARG A 39 -0.08 -5.03 -0.73
N THR A 40 -0.03 -3.97 -1.52
CA THR A 40 1.11 -3.04 -1.54
C THR A 40 0.74 -1.74 -0.85
N ILE A 41 1.62 -1.25 0.02
CA ILE A 41 1.51 0.05 0.69
C ILE A 41 2.61 0.95 0.14
N THR A 42 2.22 2.06 -0.50
CA THR A 42 3.18 3.01 -1.09
C THR A 42 3.62 4.06 -0.11
N LEU A 43 4.92 4.24 0.09
CA LEU A 43 5.47 5.23 1.04
C LEU A 43 5.56 6.67 0.48
N LYS A 44 5.16 6.88 -0.78
CA LYS A 44 5.36 8.14 -1.51
C LYS A 44 4.54 9.33 -0.95
N GLU A 45 3.44 9.07 -0.24
CA GLU A 45 2.55 10.09 0.35
C GLU A 45 2.64 10.15 1.88
N ALA A 46 3.79 9.76 2.44
CA ALA A 46 3.99 9.47 3.87
C ALA A 46 3.37 8.13 4.32
N PHE A 47 3.93 7.59 5.40
CA PHE A 47 3.48 6.32 6.00
C PHE A 47 2.15 6.54 6.71
N ASP A 48 1.10 5.86 6.26
CA ASP A 48 -0.20 5.82 6.93
C ASP A 48 -0.38 4.45 7.59
N ALA A 49 -0.41 4.43 8.92
CA ALA A 49 -0.64 3.20 9.69
C ALA A 49 -2.01 2.57 9.41
N ASN A 50 -2.99 3.37 8.97
CA ASN A 50 -4.31 2.86 8.61
C ASN A 50 -4.31 2.08 7.29
N ALA A 51 -3.23 2.16 6.50
CA ALA A 51 -3.08 1.36 5.28
C ALA A 51 -3.02 -0.16 5.54
N PHE A 52 -2.78 -0.58 6.79
CA PHE A 52 -2.87 -1.98 7.20
C PHE A 52 -4.30 -2.45 7.49
N ASN A 53 -5.25 -1.54 7.62
CA ASN A 53 -6.64 -1.89 7.92
C ASN A 53 -7.28 -2.59 6.71
N ALA A 54 -8.10 -3.59 7.01
CA ALA A 54 -8.73 -4.42 5.98
C ALA A 54 -9.71 -3.62 5.09
N ASP A 55 -10.26 -2.55 5.63
CA ASP A 55 -11.26 -1.65 5.05
C ASP A 55 -10.67 -0.64 4.04
N GLY A 56 -9.34 -0.53 3.95
CA GLY A 56 -8.68 0.39 3.03
C GLY A 56 -8.86 1.86 3.41
N GLN A 57 -9.27 2.14 4.66
CA GLN A 57 -9.36 3.51 5.15
C GLN A 57 -7.97 4.10 5.30
N ARG A 58 -7.81 5.35 4.83
CA ARG A 58 -6.63 6.14 5.14
C ARG A 58 -6.86 6.91 6.44
N GLY A 59 -5.80 7.13 7.20
CA GLY A 59 -5.83 8.01 8.35
C GLY A 59 -6.30 9.39 7.94
N PHE A 60 -7.08 10.03 8.80
CA PHE A 60 -7.33 11.46 8.64
C PHE A 60 -5.98 12.16 8.77
N GLY A 61 -5.41 12.56 7.63
CA GLY A 61 -4.35 13.55 7.64
C GLY A 61 -4.96 14.80 8.26
N PHE A 62 -4.55 15.13 9.49
CA PHE A 62 -4.67 16.50 9.95
C PHE A 62 -3.85 17.28 8.92
N ILE A 63 -4.55 17.99 8.03
CA ILE A 63 -3.91 19.06 7.29
C ILE A 63 -3.51 20.02 8.39
N ASP A 64 -2.23 20.01 8.76
CA ASP A 64 -1.66 21.11 9.52
C ASP A 64 -1.83 22.32 8.62
N SER A 65 -2.95 23.02 8.81
CA SER A 65 -3.13 24.37 8.31
C SER A 65 -2.11 25.19 9.08
N ASP A 66 -0.89 25.23 8.57
CA ASP A 66 0.13 26.20 8.96
C ASP A 66 -0.46 27.59 8.69
N GLU A 67 -1.11 28.10 9.73
CA GLU A 67 -1.44 29.49 9.93
C GLU A 67 -0.12 30.26 9.86
N SER A 68 0.16 30.86 8.70
CA SER A 68 1.20 31.88 8.55
C SER A 68 0.56 33.17 8.08
N ASP A 69 -0.35 33.70 8.90
CA ASP A 69 -0.64 35.12 8.96
C ASP A 69 0.07 35.70 10.19
N THR A 70 1.34 36.08 10.02
CA THR A 70 1.99 37.17 10.77
C THR A 70 3.09 37.80 9.93
#